data_AF-A0A524EKP0-F1
#
_entry.id   AF-A0A524EKP0-F1
#
_cell.length_a   1.000
_cell.length_b   1.000
_cell.length_c   1.000
_cell.angle_alpha   90.00
_cell.angle_beta   90.00
_cell.angle_gamma   90.00
#
_symmetry.space_group_name_H-M   'P 1'
#
loop_
_entity.id
_entity.type
_entity.pdbx_description
1 polymer ?
#
loop_
_entity_poly.entity_id
_entity_poly.type
_entity_poly.pdbx_seq_one_letter_code
_entity_poly.pdbx_strand_id
1 'polypeptide(L)'
;ETGVLKNFTVTNWKVTERRAVKRKDTYIIGLVKIDGADTSMVVPLLNVNPDDLKEGMKVKVVWYSRLSGQPNDIQGFEPVGGG
;
A
#
# COMPACT_ATOMS: atom_id res chain seq x y z
N GLU A 1 -2.80 -12.96 3.57
CA GLU A 1 -2.52 -13.14 2.13
C GLU A 1 -1.23 -12.44 1.77
N THR A 2 -0.44 -13.03 0.86
CA THR A 2 0.84 -12.47 0.38
C THR A 2 0.76 -12.09 -1.10
N GLY A 3 1.65 -11.22 -1.54
CA GLY A 3 1.75 -10.80 -2.93
C GLY A 3 3.10 -10.19 -3.25
N VAL A 4 3.21 -9.70 -4.48
CA VAL A 4 4.43 -9.05 -5.00
C VAL A 4 4.09 -7.63 -5.43
N LEU A 5 4.90 -6.67 -4.98
CA LEU A 5 4.82 -5.29 -5.45
C LEU A 5 5.32 -5.21 -6.90
N LYS A 6 4.48 -4.74 -7.82
CA LYS A 6 4.80 -4.60 -9.25
C LYS A 6 5.30 -3.22 -9.64
N ASN A 7 4.77 -2.17 -9.01
CA ASN A 7 5.15 -0.78 -9.22
C ASN A 7 4.63 0.04 -8.03
N PHE A 8 5.16 1.22 -7.77
CA PHE A 8 4.71 2.11 -6.70
C PHE A 8 4.90 3.59 -7.04
N THR A 9 4.08 4.42 -6.42
CA THR A 9 4.20 5.88 -6.46
C THR A 9 4.38 6.39 -5.05
N VAL A 10 5.51 7.05 -4.79
CA VAL A 10 5.76 7.79 -3.55
C VAL A 10 5.26 9.22 -3.73
N THR A 11 4.30 9.61 -2.93
CA THR A 11 3.69 10.94 -3.02
C THR A 11 4.10 11.79 -1.82
N ASN A 12 5.03 12.71 -2.06
CA ASN A 12 5.51 13.68 -1.09
C ASN A 12 4.74 15.02 -1.23
N TRP A 13 3.46 15.06 -0.85
CA TRP A 13 2.73 16.34 -0.82
C TRP A 13 2.99 17.09 0.50
N LYS A 14 3.63 18.26 0.42
CA LYS A 14 3.41 19.32 1.40
C LYS A 14 2.18 20.09 0.95
N VAL A 15 1.14 20.11 1.78
CA VAL A 15 -0.14 20.76 1.49
C VAL A 15 0.08 22.25 1.23
N THR A 16 0.05 22.68 -0.02
CA THR A 16 -0.18 24.09 -0.40
C THR A 16 -1.66 24.25 -0.79
N GLU A 17 -2.44 24.59 0.24
CA GLU A 17 -3.68 25.39 0.25
C GLU A 17 -4.93 24.97 -0.55
N ARG A 18 -4.91 24.05 -1.52
CA ARG A 18 -6.12 23.87 -2.38
C ARG A 18 -7.13 22.79 -2.01
N ARG A 19 -6.81 21.83 -1.15
CA ARG A 19 -7.78 20.92 -0.50
C ARG A 19 -7.14 20.39 0.77
N ALA A 20 -7.77 20.62 1.91
CA ALA A 20 -7.30 20.18 3.22
C ALA A 20 -7.41 18.65 3.37
N VAL A 21 -6.60 17.90 2.62
CA VAL A 21 -6.29 16.53 2.98
C VAL A 21 -5.32 16.62 4.15
N LYS A 22 -5.82 16.45 5.38
CA LYS A 22 -5.01 16.36 6.61
C LYS A 22 -4.21 15.04 6.64
N ARG A 23 -3.39 14.78 5.64
CA ARG A 23 -2.35 13.74 5.72
C ARG A 23 -1.04 14.46 5.99
N LYS A 24 -0.47 14.26 7.18
CA LYS A 24 0.83 14.84 7.55
C LYS A 24 2.00 14.08 6.93
N ASP A 25 1.76 12.85 6.46
CA ASP A 25 2.81 11.89 6.14
C ASP A 25 2.84 11.55 4.64
N THR A 26 4.01 11.16 4.14
CA THR A 26 4.22 10.64 2.78
C THR A 26 3.23 9.52 2.50
N TYR A 27 2.52 9.64 1.38
CA TYR A 27 1.51 8.67 0.98
C TYR A 27 2.04 7.81 -0.17
N ILE A 28 2.01 6.49 0.01
CA ILE A 28 2.56 5.54 -0.95
C ILE A 28 1.44 4.63 -1.46
N ILE A 29 1.31 4.56 -2.77
CA ILE A 29 0.40 3.63 -3.45
C ILE A 29 1.23 2.59 -4.18
N GLY A 30 0.88 1.32 -4.04
CA GLY A 30 1.48 0.20 -4.76
C GLY A 30 0.51 -0.45 -5.73
N LEU A 31 1.03 -0.97 -6.83
CA LEU A 31 0.38 -1.96 -7.68
C LEU A 31 0.81 -3.34 -7.19
N VAL A 32 -0.07 -4.06 -6.50
CA VAL A 32 0.24 -5.37 -5.88
C VAL A 32 -0.45 -6.49 -6.63
N LYS A 33 0.31 -7.53 -6.99
CA LYS A 33 -0.24 -8.80 -7.48
C LYS A 33 -0.29 -9.80 -6.32
N ILE A 34 -1.49 -10.12 -5.85
CA ILE A 34 -1.70 -11.14 -4.80
C ILE A 34 -1.33 -12.51 -5.38
N ASP A 35 -0.71 -13.36 -4.55
CA ASP A 35 -0.35 -14.72 -4.95
C ASP A 35 -1.61 -15.51 -5.35
N GLY A 36 -1.64 -16.05 -6.56
CA GLY A 36 -2.81 -16.75 -7.13
C GLY A 36 -3.83 -15.87 -7.84
N ALA A 37 -3.70 -14.54 -7.79
CA ALA A 37 -4.54 -13.63 -8.57
C ALA A 37 -4.04 -13.49 -10.02
N ASP A 38 -4.96 -13.33 -10.97
CA ASP A 38 -4.61 -13.05 -12.37
C ASP A 38 -4.19 -11.59 -12.57
N THR A 39 -4.85 -10.68 -11.85
CA THR A 39 -4.71 -9.23 -11.99
C THR A 39 -4.01 -8.60 -10.78
N SER A 40 -3.49 -7.39 -10.98
CA SER A 40 -2.90 -6.58 -9.92
C SER A 40 -3.90 -5.52 -9.44
N MET A 41 -3.78 -5.13 -8.18
CA MET A 41 -4.65 -4.15 -7.53
C MET A 41 -3.86 -2.91 -7.11
N VAL A 42 -4.48 -1.74 -7.21
CA VAL A 42 -3.93 -0.48 -6.71
C VAL A 42 -4.34 -0.33 -5.25
N VAL A 43 -3.37 -0.36 -4.33
CA VAL A 43 -3.63 -0.41 -2.88
C VAL A 43 -2.60 0.44 -2.11
N PRO A 44 -2.97 0.96 -0.92
CA PRO A 44 -2.02 1.66 -0.07
C PRO A 44 -0.89 0.74 0.41
N LEU A 45 0.34 1.26 0.46
CA LEU A 45 1.44 0.61 1.17
C LEU A 45 1.57 1.21 2.58
N LEU A 46 1.66 0.33 3.57
CA LEU A 46 1.67 0.66 4.99
C LEU A 46 3.00 0.22 5.61
N ASN A 47 3.38 0.88 6.71
CA ASN A 47 4.52 0.50 7.55
C ASN A 47 5.82 0.31 6.75
N VAL A 48 6.05 1.16 5.75
CA VAL A 48 7.23 1.10 4.88
C VAL A 48 7.83 2.49 4.71
N ASN A 49 9.15 2.56 4.78
CA ASN A 49 9.90 3.75 4.43
C ASN A 49 10.07 3.80 2.90
N PRO A 50 9.78 4.94 2.24
CA PRO A 50 9.94 5.10 0.79
C PRO A 50 11.28 4.61 0.23
N ASP A 51 12.37 4.78 0.96
CA ASP A 51 13.72 4.44 0.50
C ASP A 51 13.97 2.93 0.44
N ASP A 52 13.17 2.13 1.15
CA ASP A 52 13.29 0.67 1.22
C ASP A 52 12.43 -0.05 0.18
N LEU A 53 11.61 0.70 -0.58
CA LEU A 53 10.72 0.15 -1.60
C LEU A 53 11.47 -0.29 -2.85
N LYS A 54 11.21 -1.53 -3.27
CA LYS A 54 11.71 -2.11 -4.52
C LYS A 54 10.61 -2.91 -5.20
N GLU A 55 10.52 -2.77 -6.53
CA GLU A 55 9.70 -3.68 -7.33
C GLU A 55 10.16 -5.12 -7.11
N GLY A 56 9.21 -6.05 -7.10
CA GLY A 56 9.47 -7.46 -6.83
C GLY A 56 9.47 -7.84 -5.35
N MET A 57 9.44 -6.89 -4.42
CA MET A 57 9.40 -7.20 -2.98
C MET A 57 8.13 -7.95 -2.58
N LYS A 58 8.27 -8.86 -1.61
CA LYS A 58 7.13 -9.56 -1.02
C LYS A 58 6.39 -8.65 -0.04
N VAL A 59 5.08 -8.64 -0.16
CA VAL A 59 4.18 -7.88 0.71
C VAL A 59 3.09 -8.78 1.27
N LYS A 60 2.51 -8.40 2.40
CA LYS A 60 1.38 -9.06 3.02
C LYS A 60 0.24 -8.08 3.26
N VAL A 61 -0.98 -8.57 3.13
CA VAL A 61 -2.20 -7.79 3.34
C VAL A 61 -2.32 -7.37 4.80
N VAL A 62 -2.79 -6.15 5.01
CA VAL A 62 -3.24 -5.60 6.29
C VAL A 62 -4.73 -5.37 6.17
N TRP A 63 -5.50 -5.98 7.06
CA TRP A 63 -6.96 -5.90 7.09
C TRP A 63 -7.43 -4.89 8.13
N TYR A 64 -8.57 -4.25 7.88
CA TYR A 64 -9.29 -3.53 8.93
C TYR A 64 -9.81 -4.51 9.99
N SER A 65 -10.02 -4.01 11.21
CA SER A 65 -10.48 -4.81 12.35
C SER A 65 -11.88 -5.39 12.17
N ARG A 66 -12.73 -4.73 11.39
CA ARG A 66 -14.08 -5.18 11.07
C ARG A 66 -14.18 -5.50 9.59
N LEU A 67 -14.43 -6.77 9.28
CA LEU A 67 -14.60 -7.27 7.93
C LEU A 67 -16.08 -7.28 7.56
N SER A 68 -16.39 -6.88 6.34
CA SER A 68 -17.73 -6.83 5.75
C SER A 68 -17.89 -7.75 4.52
N GLY A 69 -16.83 -8.46 4.14
CA GLY A 69 -16.77 -9.27 2.93
C GLY A 69 -16.59 -8.44 1.65
N GLN A 70 -16.08 -7.21 1.76
CA GLN A 70 -15.91 -6.29 0.65
C GLN A 70 -14.42 -6.00 0.39
N PRO A 71 -14.02 -5.65 -0.85
CA PRO A 71 -12.63 -5.28 -1.13
C PRO A 71 -12.08 -4.15 -0.25
N ASN A 72 -12.95 -3.25 0.22
CA ASN A 72 -12.58 -2.15 1.13
C ASN A 72 -12.19 -2.62 2.55
N ASP A 73 -12.35 -3.89 2.87
CA ASP A 73 -11.85 -4.48 4.11
C ASP A 73 -10.31 -4.54 4.12
N ILE A 74 -9.67 -4.46 2.94
CA ILE A 74 -8.23 -4.34 2.80
C ILE A 74 -7.81 -2.91 3.17
N GLN A 75 -7.08 -2.77 4.27
CA GLN A 75 -6.50 -1.50 4.69
C GLN A 75 -5.29 -1.13 3.81
N GLY A 76 -4.50 -2.13 3.39
CA GLY A 76 -3.33 -1.95 2.53
C GLY A 76 -2.42 -3.17 2.56
N PHE A 77 -1.17 -2.98 2.16
CA PHE A 77 -0.13 -4.02 2.17
C PHE A 77 1.14 -3.50 2.83
N GLU A 78 1.87 -4.37 3.52
CA GLU A 78 3.17 -4.04 4.13
C GLU A 78 4.26 -5.05 3.72
N PRO A 79 5.55 -4.66 3.68
CA PRO A 79 6.67 -5.56 3.37
C PRO A 79 6.75 -6.79 4.28
N VAL A 80 7.11 -7.94 3.71
CA VAL A 80 7.43 -9.16 4.47
C VAL A 80 8.92 -9.15 4.82
N GLY A 81 9.24 -9.02 6.11
CA GLY A 81 10.63 -9.01 6.62
C GLY A 81 11.17 -7.62 6.94
N GLY A 82 10.38 -6.82 7.67
CA GLY A 82 10.63 -5.39 7.89
C GLY A 82 12.04 -5.01 8.37
N GLY A 83 12.49 -3.84 7.92
CA GLY A 83 13.79 -3.25 8.17
C GLY A 83 14.48 -2.92 6.86
#